data_AF-A0AAW0GW61-F1
#
_entry.id   AF-A0AAW0GW61-F1
#
_cell.length_a   1.000
_cell.length_b   1.000
_cell.length_c   1.000
_cell.angle_alpha   90.00
_cell.angle_beta   90.00
_cell.angle_gamma   90.00
#
_symmetry.space_group_name_H-M   'P 1'
#
loop_
_entity.id
_entity.type
_entity.pdbx_description
1 polymer ?
#
loop_
_entity_poly.entity_id
_entity_poly.type
_entity_poly.pdbx_seq_one_letter_code
_entity_poly.pdbx_strand_id
1 'polypeptide(L)'
;MLPNQLDISESSEGRDDTGSLVEPYNRWINLKSAFRKHYKSRFNAGMADMLKKLKMDIEGRHHSGIDDCKNILRIAQRMVADGWEPKAAGIR
;
A
#
# COMPACT_ATOMS: atom_id res chain seq x y z
N MET A 1 18.66 1.25 -0.73
CA MET A 1 17.62 1.65 0.25
C MET A 1 17.27 0.40 1.02
N LEU A 2 17.54 0.36 2.33
CA LEU A 2 17.11 -0.66 3.31
C LEU A 2 17.71 -0.53 4.74
N PRO A 3 18.58 0.44 5.13
CA PRO A 3 18.99 0.55 6.55
C PRO A 3 17.86 0.99 7.50
N ASN A 4 17.16 2.10 7.19
CA ASN A 4 16.22 2.71 8.14
C ASN A 4 14.94 1.90 8.41
N GLN A 5 14.60 0.91 7.56
CA GLN A 5 13.42 0.07 7.80
C GLN A 5 13.72 -1.07 8.79
N LEU A 6 14.98 -1.51 8.88
CA LEU A 6 15.42 -2.53 9.83
C LEU A 6 15.53 -1.94 11.25
N ASP A 7 15.93 -0.67 11.36
CA ASP A 7 15.96 0.07 12.63
C ASP A 7 14.57 0.16 13.30
N ILE A 8 13.49 0.19 12.51
CA ILE A 8 12.12 0.30 13.03
C ILE A 8 11.62 -1.04 13.59
N SER A 9 12.16 -2.17 13.14
CA SER A 9 11.66 -3.49 13.50
C SER A 9 12.62 -4.33 14.34
N GLU A 10 13.76 -3.77 14.74
CA GLU A 10 14.84 -4.47 15.45
C GLU A 10 15.24 -5.80 14.80
N SER A 11 14.92 -5.97 13.52
CA SER A 11 15.08 -7.22 12.79
C SER A 11 16.20 -7.02 11.78
N SER A 12 17.23 -7.85 11.84
CA SER A 12 18.31 -7.85 10.85
C SER A 12 17.87 -8.44 9.51
N GLU A 13 16.84 -9.28 9.51
CA GLU A 13 16.36 -10.05 8.38
C GLU A 13 14.84 -9.90 8.20
N GLY A 14 14.34 -10.10 6.98
CA GLY A 14 12.90 -10.04 6.68
C GLY A 14 12.14 -11.33 6.98
N ARG A 15 12.84 -12.39 7.40
CA ARG A 15 12.27 -13.71 7.73
C ARG A 15 12.98 -14.31 8.95
N ASP A 16 12.26 -15.15 9.69
CA ASP A 16 12.83 -15.95 10.78
C ASP A 16 13.40 -17.29 10.28
N ASP A 17 13.94 -18.10 11.20
CA ASP A 17 14.54 -19.41 10.92
C ASP A 17 13.53 -20.41 10.30
N THR A 18 12.23 -20.17 10.44
CA THR A 18 11.17 -20.99 9.84
C THR A 18 10.80 -20.53 8.43
N GLY A 19 11.36 -19.41 7.97
CA GLY A 19 11.03 -18.76 6.70
C GLY A 19 9.78 -17.87 6.77
N SER A 20 9.20 -17.69 7.94
CA SER A 20 8.04 -16.83 8.15
C SER A 20 8.46 -15.36 8.11
N LEU A 21 7.58 -14.48 7.60
CA LEU A 21 7.84 -13.04 7.62
C LEU A 21 7.87 -12.54 9.06
N VAL A 22 8.86 -11.72 9.40
CA VAL A 22 8.93 -11.06 10.70
C VAL A 22 8.32 -9.67 10.63
N GLU A 23 8.07 -9.05 11.79
CA GLU A 23 7.66 -7.65 11.81
C GLU A 23 8.75 -6.76 11.16
N PRO A 24 8.35 -5.76 10.36
CA PRO A 24 6.99 -5.30 10.09
C PRO A 24 6.39 -5.94 8.81
N TYR A 25 7.10 -6.86 8.16
CA TYR A 25 6.75 -7.41 6.85
C TYR A 25 5.58 -8.41 6.89
N ASN A 26 5.23 -8.92 8.06
CA ASN A 26 4.09 -9.82 8.29
C ASN A 26 2.71 -9.12 8.36
N ARG A 27 2.66 -7.78 8.26
CA ARG A 27 1.42 -6.99 8.28
C ARG A 27 1.47 -5.88 7.25
N TRP A 28 0.40 -5.75 6.46
CA TRP A 28 0.31 -4.73 5.43
C TRP A 28 -1.13 -4.32 5.14
N ILE A 29 -1.30 -3.22 4.39
CA ILE A 29 -2.59 -2.83 3.82
C ILE A 29 -2.55 -3.11 2.34
N ASN A 30 -3.36 -4.06 1.87
CA ASN A 30 -3.61 -4.20 0.44
C ASN A 30 -4.58 -3.08 0.01
N LEU A 31 -4.02 -1.97 -0.48
CA LEU A 31 -4.79 -0.79 -0.84
C LEU A 31 -5.82 -1.07 -1.93
N LYS A 32 -5.54 -1.97 -2.89
CA LYS A 32 -6.50 -2.36 -3.94
C LYS A 32 -7.75 -3.00 -3.33
N SER A 33 -7.57 -3.91 -2.38
CA SER A 33 -8.67 -4.54 -1.65
C SER A 33 -9.46 -3.53 -0.81
N ALA A 34 -8.76 -2.64 -0.10
CA ALA A 34 -9.37 -1.58 0.70
C ALA A 34 -10.20 -0.62 -0.17
N PHE A 35 -9.63 -0.17 -1.29
CA PHE A 35 -10.28 0.69 -2.27
C PHE A 35 -11.55 0.06 -2.84
N ARG A 36 -11.47 -1.23 -3.21
CA ARG A 36 -12.61 -1.98 -3.72
C ARG A 36 -13.77 -2.02 -2.71
N LYS A 37 -13.45 -2.31 -1.45
CA LYS A 37 -14.43 -2.38 -0.35
C LYS A 37 -15.05 -1.01 -0.09
N HIS A 38 -14.22 0.04 0.01
CA HIS A 38 -14.68 1.39 0.34
C HIS A 38 -15.57 1.99 -0.76
N TYR A 39 -15.15 1.95 -2.03
CA TYR A 39 -15.92 2.51 -3.14
C TYR A 39 -16.86 1.52 -3.85
N LYS A 40 -17.14 0.36 -3.22
CA LYS A 40 -17.99 -0.73 -3.75
C LYS A 40 -17.70 -1.04 -5.23
N SER A 41 -16.42 -1.06 -5.59
CA SER A 41 -15.99 -1.26 -6.98
C SER A 41 -16.10 -2.73 -7.35
N ARG A 42 -16.60 -3.05 -8.55
CA ARG A 42 -16.74 -4.45 -9.02
C ARG A 42 -15.52 -4.96 -9.78
N PHE A 43 -14.61 -4.09 -10.17
CA PHE A 43 -13.43 -4.42 -10.99
C PHE A 43 -12.15 -4.44 -10.17
N ASN A 44 -11.22 -5.30 -10.56
CA ASN A 44 -9.85 -5.30 -10.06
C ASN A 44 -9.11 -4.10 -10.67
N ALA A 45 -9.14 -2.96 -9.98
CA ALA A 45 -8.50 -1.74 -10.43
C ALA A 45 -6.98 -1.79 -10.20
N GLY A 46 -6.21 -1.48 -11.24
CA GLY A 46 -4.80 -1.11 -11.10
C GLY A 46 -4.67 0.29 -10.49
N MET A 47 -3.43 0.74 -10.23
CA MET A 47 -3.18 2.10 -9.70
C MET A 47 -3.77 3.19 -10.61
N ALA A 48 -3.55 3.08 -11.91
CA ALA A 48 -4.08 4.01 -12.90
C ALA A 48 -5.61 4.07 -12.90
N ASP A 49 -6.28 2.92 -12.78
CA ASP A 49 -7.74 2.85 -12.72
C ASP A 49 -8.30 3.48 -11.44
N MET A 50 -7.62 3.28 -10.31
CA MET A 50 -7.98 3.90 -9.04
C MET A 50 -7.88 5.42 -9.12
N LEU A 51 -6.77 5.94 -9.65
CA LEU A 51 -6.58 7.38 -9.88
C LEU A 51 -7.66 7.94 -10.82
N LYS A 52 -7.91 7.29 -11.96
CA LYS A 52 -8.96 7.68 -12.91
C LYS A 52 -10.34 7.73 -12.25
N LYS A 53 -10.69 6.74 -11.42
CA LYS A 53 -11.97 6.73 -10.68
C LYS A 53 -12.06 7.88 -9.67
N LEU A 54 -10.96 8.25 -9.05
CA LEU A 54 -10.86 9.41 -8.15
C LEU A 54 -10.75 10.76 -8.89
N LYS A 55 -10.75 10.75 -10.23
CA LYS A 55 -10.53 11.92 -11.09
C LYS A 55 -9.18 12.60 -10.81
N MET A 56 -8.14 11.79 -10.66
CA MET A 56 -6.77 12.23 -10.42
C MET A 56 -5.87 11.74 -11.56
N ASP A 57 -4.93 12.57 -11.96
CA ASP A 57 -3.92 12.19 -12.95
C ASP A 57 -2.74 11.46 -12.31
N ILE A 58 -2.09 10.59 -13.10
CA ILE A 58 -0.82 9.97 -12.73
C ILE A 58 0.26 11.05 -12.72
N GLU A 59 0.99 11.16 -11.62
CA GLU A 59 2.16 12.04 -11.50
C GLU A 59 3.46 11.25 -11.70
N GLY A 60 4.44 11.84 -12.39
CA GLY A 60 5.78 11.25 -12.56
C GLY A 60 5.90 10.26 -13.73
N ARG A 61 6.94 9.43 -13.69
CA ARG A 61 7.24 8.46 -14.76
C ARG A 61 6.62 7.09 -14.45
N HIS A 62 5.88 6.54 -15.41
CA HIS A 62 5.34 5.18 -15.27
C HIS A 62 6.47 4.16 -15.05
N HIS A 63 6.33 3.28 -14.05
CA HIS A 63 7.32 2.29 -13.59
C HIS A 63 8.54 2.84 -12.82
N SER A 64 8.50 4.09 -12.39
CA SER A 64 9.41 4.60 -11.35
C SER A 64 8.86 4.23 -9.98
N GLY A 65 9.58 3.38 -9.23
CA GLY A 65 9.10 2.93 -7.92
C GLY A 65 8.80 4.08 -6.94
N ILE A 66 9.55 5.17 -7.01
CA ILE A 66 9.31 6.37 -6.19
C ILE A 66 8.02 7.08 -6.59
N ASP A 67 7.75 7.20 -7.90
CA ASP A 67 6.54 7.88 -8.38
C ASP A 67 5.29 7.00 -8.16
N ASP A 68 5.42 5.68 -8.27
CA ASP A 68 4.36 4.75 -7.90
C ASP A 68 4.03 4.88 -6.40
N CYS A 69 5.04 4.96 -5.52
CA CYS A 69 4.82 5.22 -4.09
C CYS A 69 4.06 6.53 -3.83
N LYS A 70 4.42 7.62 -4.53
CA LYS A 70 3.72 8.92 -4.39
C LYS A 70 2.26 8.83 -4.84
N ASN A 71 1.99 8.19 -5.98
CA ASN A 71 0.63 8.01 -6.48
C ASN A 71 -0.23 7.14 -5.56
N ILE A 72 0.35 6.05 -5.02
CA ILE A 72 -0.31 5.19 -4.02
C ILE A 72 -0.64 5.99 -2.76
N LEU A 73 0.29 6.83 -2.28
CA LEU A 73 0.04 7.71 -1.12
C LEU A 73 -1.11 8.70 -1.40
N ARG A 74 -1.13 9.33 -2.58
CA ARG A 74 -2.20 10.23 -2.99
C ARG A 74 -3.58 9.55 -3.00
N ILE A 75 -3.65 8.32 -3.51
CA ILE A 75 -4.88 7.51 -3.45
C ILE A 75 -5.29 7.27 -1.99
N ALA A 76 -4.35 6.86 -1.12
CA ALA A 76 -4.64 6.58 0.28
C ALA A 76 -5.13 7.83 1.03
N GLN A 77 -4.50 8.98 0.81
CA GLN A 77 -4.93 10.26 1.38
C GLN A 77 -6.34 10.64 0.94
N ARG A 78 -6.64 10.47 -0.36
CA ARG A 78 -7.97 10.74 -0.88
C ARG A 78 -9.01 9.80 -0.27
N MET A 79 -8.69 8.50 -0.14
CA MET A 79 -9.57 7.55 0.54
C MET A 79 -9.86 7.97 1.98
N VAL A 80 -8.86 8.41 2.74
CA VAL A 80 -9.06 8.91 4.12
C VAL A 80 -9.98 10.12 4.14
N ALA A 81 -9.78 11.07 3.22
CA ALA A 81 -10.65 12.25 3.09
C ALA A 81 -12.10 11.88 2.73
N ASP A 82 -12.29 10.81 1.96
CA ASP A 82 -13.61 10.27 1.60
C ASP A 82 -14.20 9.35 2.70
N GLY A 83 -13.55 9.24 3.87
CA GLY A 83 -14.05 8.53 5.05
C GLY A 83 -13.56 7.10 5.23
N TRP A 84 -12.48 6.70 4.54
CA TRP A 84 -11.83 5.40 4.78
C TRP A 84 -10.96 5.42 6.03
N GLU A 85 -11.13 4.42 6.89
CA GLU A 85 -10.23 4.14 8.02
C GLU A 85 -9.20 3.06 7.64
N PRO A 86 -7.90 3.38 7.60
CA PRO A 86 -6.85 2.40 7.36
C PRO A 86 -6.78 1.36 8.49
N LYS A 87 -6.91 0.08 8.14
CA LYS A 87 -6.76 -1.05 9.06
C LYS A 87 -5.80 -2.05 8.44
N ALA A 88 -4.71 -2.35 9.14
CA ALA A 88 -3.75 -3.36 8.70
C ALA A 88 -4.42 -4.74 8.64
N ALA A 89 -4.10 -5.50 7.59
CA ALA A 89 -4.39 -6.92 7.52
C ALA A 89 -3.07 -7.66 7.77
N GLY A 90 -3.01 -8.46 8.83
CA GLY A 90 -1.88 -9.33 9.11
C GLY A 90 -2.16 -10.77 8.64
N ILE A 91 -1.10 -11.52 8.37
CA ILE A 91 -1.17 -12.98 8.43
C ILE A 91 -1.43 -13.31 9.91
N ARG A 92 -2.53 -13.99 10.21
CA ARG A 92 -2.73 -14.62 11.53
C ARG A 92 -1.98 -15.93 11.59
#